data_AF-A0A0N9BX72-F1
#
_entry.id   AF-A0A0N9BX72-F1
#
_cell.length_a   1.000
_cell.length_b   1.000
_cell.length_c   1.000
_cell.angle_alpha   90.00
_cell.angle_beta   90.00
_cell.angle_gamma   90.00
#
_symmetry.space_group_name_H-M   'P 1'
#
loop_
_entity.id
_entity.type
_entity.pdbx_description
1 polymer ?
#
loop_
_entity_poly.entity_id
_entity_poly.type
_entity_poly.pdbx_seq_one_letter_code
_entity_poly.pdbx_strand_id
1 'polypeptide(L)'
;AIGLENKAPFEYDSDVYEYGRIIIANKAKSYEEWLVELDNHKKQFPWIHSLLLETINNKTNYDFSNILVKQDDLAIREYFKAFSEIVDFSYPFLIGGGADVGSSTKVRFADSILDYGQRIDYGVREFAMTA
;
A
#
# COMPACT_ATOMS: atom_id res chain seq x y z
N ALA A 1 6.01 13.61 42.70
CA ALA A 1 7.27 13.71 41.91
C ALA A 1 7.08 12.86 40.66
N ILE A 2 7.58 13.30 39.51
CA ILE A 2 7.34 12.72 38.16
C ILE A 2 8.03 11.37 37.92
N GLY A 3 8.44 10.64 38.97
CA GLY A 3 9.05 9.31 38.87
C GLY A 3 10.44 9.26 38.22
N LEU A 4 11.07 10.41 37.97
CA LEU A 4 12.40 10.51 37.35
C LEU A 4 13.49 10.56 38.42
N GLU A 5 14.50 9.70 38.29
CA GLU A 5 15.70 9.73 39.12
C GLU A 5 16.69 10.77 38.57
N ASN A 6 16.91 10.78 37.25
CA ASN A 6 17.71 11.80 36.57
C ASN A 6 16.87 13.01 36.12
N LYS A 7 17.40 14.23 36.36
CA LYS A 7 16.78 15.52 36.00
C LYS A 7 17.65 16.37 35.07
N ALA A 8 18.81 15.85 34.65
CA ALA A 8 19.65 16.52 33.66
C ALA A 8 18.90 16.56 32.31
N PRO A 9 18.81 17.72 31.64
CA PRO A 9 18.14 17.81 30.35
C PRO A 9 18.74 16.84 29.32
N PHE A 10 17.86 16.13 28.60
CA PHE A 10 18.22 15.16 27.54
C PHE A 10 19.02 13.93 27.99
N GLU A 11 19.15 13.71 29.29
CA GLU A 11 19.73 12.51 29.87
C GLU A 11 18.62 11.62 30.44
N TYR A 12 18.62 10.35 30.06
CA TYR A 12 17.66 9.37 30.56
C TYR A 12 18.33 8.41 31.53
N ASP A 13 17.54 7.84 32.42
CA ASP A 13 18.00 6.78 33.32
C ASP A 13 18.47 5.56 32.49
N SER A 14 19.52 4.87 32.96
CA SER A 14 20.20 3.83 32.19
C SER A 14 19.31 2.64 31.82
N ASP A 15 18.30 2.37 32.63
CA ASP A 15 17.29 1.33 32.42
C ASP A 15 16.42 1.63 31.19
N VAL A 16 16.13 2.89 30.88
CA VAL A 16 15.42 3.31 29.67
C VAL A 16 16.22 2.95 28.42
N TYR A 17 17.54 3.17 28.44
CA TYR A 17 18.42 2.77 27.33
C TYR A 17 18.50 1.25 27.18
N GLU A 18 18.59 0.51 28.29
CA GLU A 18 18.58 -0.95 28.26
C GLU A 18 17.26 -1.50 27.69
N TYR A 19 16.14 -0.95 28.13
CA TYR A 19 14.83 -1.30 27.60
C TYR A 19 14.74 -1.03 26.08
N GLY A 20 15.23 0.12 25.63
CA GLY A 20 15.33 0.46 24.20
C GLY A 20 16.18 -0.54 23.42
N ARG A 21 17.34 -0.96 23.97
CA ARG A 21 18.20 -1.99 23.35
C ARG A 21 17.45 -3.31 23.18
N ILE A 22 16.72 -3.75 24.20
CA ILE A 22 15.93 -4.99 24.15
C ILE A 22 14.86 -4.93 23.06
N ILE A 23 14.13 -3.82 22.95
CA ILE A 23 13.12 -3.63 21.90
C ILE A 23 13.75 -3.69 20.51
N ILE A 24 14.88 -3.00 20.31
CA ILE A 24 15.57 -2.97 19.02
C ILE A 24 16.10 -4.36 18.67
N ALA A 25 16.66 -5.10 19.63
CA ALA A 25 17.15 -6.46 19.41
C ALA A 25 16.02 -7.40 18.99
N ASN A 26 14.85 -7.31 19.64
CA ASN A 26 13.68 -8.10 19.25
C ASN A 26 13.18 -7.73 17.85
N LYS A 27 13.13 -6.44 17.50
CA LYS A 27 12.78 -5.99 16.14
C LYS A 27 13.76 -6.53 15.09
N ALA A 28 15.06 -6.49 15.37
CA ALA A 28 16.08 -7.02 14.47
C ALA A 28 15.89 -8.53 14.26
N LYS A 29 15.64 -9.29 15.33
CA LYS A 29 15.35 -10.72 15.24
C LYS A 29 14.14 -11.02 14.35
N SER A 30 13.01 -10.32 14.56
CA SER A 30 11.82 -10.51 13.73
C SER A 30 12.04 -10.14 12.26
N TYR A 31 12.91 -9.16 11.99
CA TYR A 31 13.28 -8.82 10.63
C TYR A 31 14.10 -9.93 9.95
N GLU A 32 15.08 -10.52 10.65
CA GLU A 32 15.83 -11.67 10.14
C GLU A 32 14.93 -12.89 9.88
N GLU A 33 13.97 -13.16 10.76
CA GLU A 33 12.95 -14.20 10.56
C GLU A 33 12.12 -13.93 9.29
N TRP A 34 11.68 -12.68 9.10
CA TRP A 34 10.95 -12.27 7.90
C TRP A 34 11.79 -12.41 6.61
N LEU A 35 13.09 -12.13 6.64
CA LEU A 35 13.98 -12.33 5.49
C LEU A 35 14.05 -13.80 5.07
N VAL A 36 14.06 -14.73 6.02
CA VAL A 36 14.03 -16.17 5.75
C VAL A 36 12.68 -16.57 5.12
N GLU A 37 11.57 -16.05 5.63
CA GLU A 37 10.24 -16.28 5.05
C GLU A 37 10.14 -15.73 3.63
N LEU A 38 10.68 -14.53 3.39
CA LEU A 38 10.71 -13.90 2.09
C LEU A 38 11.52 -14.71 1.06
N ASP A 39 12.67 -15.30 1.45
CA ASP A 39 13.42 -16.22 0.58
C ASP A 39 12.64 -17.51 0.28
N ASN A 40 11.93 -18.06 1.27
CA ASN A 40 11.07 -19.23 1.04
C ASN A 40 9.89 -18.91 0.12
N HIS A 41 9.29 -17.72 0.26
CA HIS A 41 8.24 -17.24 -0.63
C HIS A 41 8.72 -17.20 -2.09
N LYS A 42 9.97 -16.82 -2.35
CA LYS A 42 10.55 -16.86 -3.71
C LYS A 42 10.47 -18.24 -4.36
N LYS A 43 10.69 -19.31 -3.59
CA LYS A 43 10.67 -20.69 -4.08
C LYS A 43 9.24 -21.16 -4.38
N GLN A 44 8.28 -20.72 -3.57
CA GLN A 44 6.88 -21.13 -3.68
C GLN A 44 6.10 -20.31 -4.72
N PHE A 45 6.37 -19.00 -4.81
CA PHE A 45 5.62 -18.05 -5.63
C PHE A 45 6.56 -17.08 -6.37
N PRO A 46 7.37 -17.56 -7.32
CA PRO A 46 8.44 -16.76 -7.92
C PRO A 46 7.96 -15.49 -8.64
N TRP A 47 6.83 -15.57 -9.36
CA TRP A 47 6.26 -14.41 -10.05
C TRP A 47 5.74 -13.35 -9.08
N ILE A 48 4.95 -13.75 -8.07
CA ILE A 48 4.43 -12.85 -7.04
C ILE A 48 5.59 -12.24 -6.23
N HIS A 49 6.61 -13.02 -5.93
CA HIS A 49 7.80 -12.54 -5.24
C HIS A 49 8.54 -11.46 -6.05
N SER A 50 8.72 -11.65 -7.36
CA SER A 50 9.33 -10.63 -8.23
C SER A 50 8.51 -9.35 -8.22
N LEU A 51 7.20 -9.48 -8.39
CA LEU A 51 6.25 -8.37 -8.42
C LEU A 51 6.27 -7.58 -7.08
N LEU A 52 6.26 -8.29 -5.94
CA LEU A 52 6.42 -7.69 -4.61
C LEU A 52 7.74 -6.93 -4.49
N LEU A 53 8.87 -7.57 -4.84
CA LEU A 53 10.19 -6.95 -4.74
C LEU A 53 10.34 -5.73 -5.64
N GLU A 54 9.81 -5.77 -6.85
CA GLU A 54 9.78 -4.60 -7.74
C GLU A 54 9.02 -3.45 -7.08
N THR A 55 7.90 -3.73 -6.44
CA THR A 55 7.05 -2.72 -5.81
C THR A 55 7.68 -2.10 -4.58
N ILE A 56 8.14 -2.91 -3.62
CA ILE A 56 8.74 -2.38 -2.39
C ILE A 56 10.08 -1.65 -2.63
N ASN A 57 10.77 -1.96 -3.74
CA ASN A 57 12.01 -1.31 -4.14
C ASN A 57 11.79 -0.16 -5.14
N ASN A 58 10.53 0.27 -5.35
CA ASN A 58 10.17 1.36 -6.25
C ASN A 58 10.69 1.18 -7.70
N LYS A 59 10.66 -0.06 -8.19
CA LYS A 59 11.03 -0.46 -9.55
C LYS A 59 9.83 -0.74 -10.45
N THR A 60 8.62 -0.75 -9.89
CA THR A 60 7.38 -0.91 -10.66
C THR A 60 7.20 0.27 -11.61
N ASN A 61 7.05 -0.03 -12.90
CA ASN A 61 6.76 0.97 -13.93
C ASN A 61 5.37 0.72 -14.51
N TYR A 62 4.53 1.75 -14.52
CA TYR A 62 3.19 1.69 -15.08
C TYR A 62 3.20 2.31 -16.48
N ASP A 63 3.13 1.47 -17.51
CA ASP A 63 3.09 1.91 -18.90
C ASP A 63 1.68 1.80 -19.50
N PHE A 64 0.94 2.90 -19.43
CA PHE A 64 -0.41 2.97 -19.97
C PHE A 64 -0.47 3.20 -21.49
N SER A 65 0.67 3.27 -22.20
CA SER A 65 0.70 3.56 -23.64
C SER A 65 -0.04 2.54 -24.50
N ASN A 66 -0.14 1.30 -24.01
CA ASN A 66 -0.84 0.20 -24.69
C ASN A 66 -2.33 0.13 -24.34
N ILE A 67 -2.83 1.00 -23.46
CA ILE A 67 -4.26 1.06 -23.13
C ILE A 67 -4.99 1.80 -24.24
N LEU A 68 -5.67 1.02 -25.08
CA LEU A 68 -6.51 1.54 -26.16
C LEU A 68 -7.96 1.58 -25.71
N VAL A 69 -8.46 2.77 -25.41
CA VAL A 69 -9.90 2.97 -25.20
C VAL A 69 -10.53 3.39 -26.51
N LYS A 70 -11.55 2.67 -26.96
CA LYS A 70 -12.28 2.99 -28.18
C LYS A 70 -12.88 4.39 -28.06
N GLN A 71 -12.60 5.24 -29.04
CA GLN A 71 -13.21 6.57 -29.13
C GLN A 71 -14.62 6.49 -29.74
N ASP A 72 -15.57 7.10 -29.06
CA ASP A 72 -16.98 7.25 -29.43
C ASP A 72 -17.55 8.58 -28.89
N ASP A 73 -18.85 8.84 -29.09
CA ASP A 73 -19.49 10.09 -28.65
C ASP A 73 -19.98 10.03 -27.18
N LEU A 74 -19.32 9.24 -26.34
CA LEU A 74 -19.64 9.16 -24.91
C LEU A 74 -19.02 10.30 -24.11
N ALA A 75 -19.58 10.55 -22.93
CA ALA A 75 -18.96 11.42 -21.95
C ALA A 75 -17.60 10.87 -21.51
N ILE A 76 -16.61 11.75 -21.29
CA ILE A 76 -15.23 11.38 -20.87
C ILE A 76 -15.22 10.41 -19.68
N ARG A 77 -16.17 10.54 -18.75
CA ARG A 77 -16.28 9.62 -17.60
C ARG A 77 -16.48 8.16 -17.99
N GLU A 78 -17.15 7.86 -19.10
CA GLU A 78 -17.36 6.47 -19.54
C GLU A 78 -16.04 5.81 -19.96
N TYR A 79 -15.07 6.61 -20.39
CA TYR A 79 -13.72 6.14 -20.70
C TYR A 79 -12.95 5.74 -19.43
N PHE A 80 -13.19 6.41 -18.30
CA PHE A 80 -12.59 6.02 -17.02
C PHE A 80 -13.07 4.64 -16.56
N LYS A 81 -14.31 4.25 -16.87
CA LYS A 81 -14.79 2.89 -16.60
C LYS A 81 -13.91 1.85 -17.30
N ALA A 82 -13.77 1.99 -18.62
CA ALA A 82 -12.97 1.06 -19.44
C ALA A 82 -11.50 1.07 -19.02
N PHE A 83 -10.97 2.26 -18.69
CA PHE A 83 -9.62 2.39 -18.15
C PHE A 83 -9.45 1.64 -16.82
N SER A 84 -10.35 1.83 -15.86
CA SER A 84 -10.30 1.14 -14.56
C SER A 84 -10.34 -0.38 -14.71
N GLU A 85 -11.16 -0.91 -15.62
CA GLU A 85 -11.25 -2.35 -15.90
C GLU A 85 -9.94 -2.93 -16.47
N ILE A 86 -9.27 -2.20 -17.37
CA ILE A 86 -7.97 -2.63 -17.96
C ILE A 86 -6.86 -2.57 -16.91
N VAL A 87 -6.87 -1.51 -16.10
CA VAL A 87 -5.87 -1.28 -15.07
C VAL A 87 -5.98 -2.30 -13.93
N ASP A 88 -7.20 -2.66 -13.51
CA ASP A 88 -7.44 -3.72 -12.52
C ASP A 88 -6.70 -5.00 -12.92
N PHE A 89 -6.86 -5.41 -14.18
CA PHE A 89 -6.24 -6.64 -14.65
C PHE A 89 -4.71 -6.54 -14.79
N SER A 90 -4.22 -5.38 -15.23
CA SER A 90 -2.82 -5.23 -15.65
C SER A 90 -1.87 -4.84 -14.50
N TYR A 91 -2.40 -4.21 -13.45
CA TYR A 91 -1.60 -3.52 -12.44
C TYR A 91 -2.10 -3.79 -11.01
N PRO A 92 -1.83 -4.98 -10.45
CA PRO A 92 -2.45 -5.46 -9.20
C PRO A 92 -2.16 -4.62 -7.94
N PHE A 93 -1.15 -3.74 -7.99
CA PHE A 93 -0.82 -2.84 -6.87
C PHE A 93 -1.30 -1.41 -7.06
N LEU A 94 -1.95 -1.09 -8.18
CA LEU A 94 -2.64 0.19 -8.31
C LEU A 94 -3.98 0.08 -7.58
N ILE A 95 -4.15 0.85 -6.50
CA ILE A 95 -5.38 0.87 -5.72
C ILE A 95 -6.03 2.25 -5.78
N GLY A 96 -7.34 2.33 -5.54
CA GLY A 96 -8.03 3.60 -5.52
C GLY A 96 -9.55 3.46 -5.48
N GLY A 97 -10.26 4.56 -5.68
CA GLY A 97 -11.71 4.58 -5.62
C GLY A 97 -12.26 5.99 -5.54
N GLY A 98 -13.54 6.11 -5.16
CA GLY A 98 -14.24 7.38 -5.09
C GLY A 98 -14.89 7.64 -3.73
N ALA A 99 -15.02 8.91 -3.38
CA ALA A 99 -15.70 9.37 -2.18
C ALA A 99 -17.23 9.39 -2.40
N ASP A 100 -17.88 8.22 -2.28
CA ASP A 100 -19.34 8.01 -2.55
C ASP A 100 -19.80 8.33 -3.99
N VAL A 101 -18.86 8.71 -4.86
CA VAL A 101 -19.14 9.11 -6.25
C VAL A 101 -18.51 8.17 -7.28
N GLY A 102 -18.03 6.98 -6.88
CA GLY A 102 -17.38 6.02 -7.79
C GLY A 102 -18.28 5.58 -8.97
N SER A 103 -19.58 5.38 -8.73
CA SER A 103 -20.54 5.05 -9.79
C SER A 103 -20.84 6.22 -10.74
N SER A 104 -20.68 7.46 -10.27
CA SER A 104 -20.96 8.70 -10.99
C SER A 104 -19.76 9.19 -11.80
N THR A 105 -18.56 9.07 -11.24
CA THR A 105 -17.27 9.37 -11.89
C THR A 105 -16.77 8.23 -12.76
N LYS A 106 -17.29 7.01 -12.53
CA LYS A 106 -16.87 5.75 -13.16
C LYS A 106 -15.45 5.31 -12.81
N VAL A 107 -14.79 5.98 -11.86
CA VAL A 107 -13.51 5.55 -11.29
C VAL A 107 -13.82 4.56 -10.17
N ARG A 108 -13.94 3.29 -10.53
CA ARG A 108 -14.28 2.21 -9.60
C ARG A 108 -13.66 0.90 -10.04
N PHE A 109 -12.71 0.41 -9.25
CA PHE A 109 -12.12 -0.91 -9.42
C PHE A 109 -13.10 -2.03 -9.03
N ALA A 110 -12.88 -3.25 -9.54
CA ALA A 110 -13.82 -4.36 -9.45
C ALA A 110 -14.07 -4.80 -7.98
N ASP A 111 -13.03 -5.29 -7.32
CA ASP A 111 -13.11 -5.89 -5.99
C ASP A 111 -12.64 -4.93 -4.90
N SER A 112 -13.28 -5.01 -3.73
CA SER A 112 -12.94 -4.21 -2.54
C SER A 112 -11.58 -4.62 -1.98
N ILE A 113 -10.83 -3.68 -1.42
CA ILE A 113 -9.63 -4.00 -0.62
C ILE A 113 -9.93 -4.93 0.57
N LEU A 114 -11.18 -4.94 1.06
CA LEU A 114 -11.62 -5.86 2.12
C LEU A 114 -11.73 -7.31 1.62
N ASP A 115 -11.86 -7.49 0.30
CA ASP A 115 -11.95 -8.76 -0.40
C ASP A 115 -10.68 -9.02 -1.23
N TYR A 116 -9.54 -8.47 -0.80
CA TYR A 116 -8.23 -8.59 -1.46
C TYR A 116 -8.14 -7.95 -2.86
N GLY A 117 -9.03 -7.01 -3.18
CA GLY A 117 -9.04 -6.25 -4.44
C GLY A 117 -8.37 -4.87 -4.37
N GLN A 118 -8.67 -4.02 -5.37
CA GLN A 118 -8.04 -2.70 -5.57
C GLN A 118 -8.96 -1.51 -5.21
N ARG A 119 -10.26 -1.75 -5.01
CA ARG A 119 -11.25 -0.70 -4.76
C ARG A 119 -11.27 -0.28 -3.29
N ILE A 120 -11.16 1.03 -3.08
CA ILE A 120 -11.37 1.69 -1.79
C ILE A 120 -12.70 2.44 -1.84
N ASP A 121 -13.64 2.02 -0.97
CA ASP A 121 -14.93 2.69 -0.81
C ASP A 121 -14.82 3.75 0.31
N TYR A 122 -14.42 4.98 -0.06
CA TYR A 122 -14.09 6.04 0.92
C TYR A 122 -15.31 6.61 1.67
N GLY A 123 -16.51 6.51 1.11
CA GLY A 123 -17.70 7.26 1.55
C GLY A 123 -17.57 8.76 1.31
N VAL A 124 -18.44 9.59 1.90
CA VAL A 124 -18.40 11.07 1.75
C VAL A 124 -17.26 11.66 2.58
N ARG A 125 -16.02 11.47 2.12
CA ARG A 125 -14.78 11.78 2.87
C ARG A 125 -13.63 12.20 1.97
N GLU A 126 -13.85 13.18 1.10
CA GLU A 126 -12.88 13.67 0.13
C GLU A 126 -11.56 14.10 0.77
N PHE A 127 -11.62 14.78 1.93
CA PHE A 127 -10.40 15.23 2.61
C PHE A 127 -9.60 14.07 3.21
N ALA A 128 -10.28 13.05 3.75
CA ALA A 128 -9.61 11.86 4.27
C ALA A 128 -9.09 10.95 3.14
N MET A 129 -9.74 10.97 1.97
CA MET A 129 -9.31 10.22 0.79
C MET A 129 -7.93 10.67 0.28
N THR A 130 -7.55 11.93 0.48
CA THR A 130 -6.29 12.50 -0.03
C THR A 130 -5.15 12.54 0.99
N ALA A 131 -5.41 12.26 2.26
CA ALA A 131 -4.48 12.46 3.37
C ALA A 131 -3.41 11.36 3.51
#